data_AF-A0A7Y0FRI1-F1
#
_entry.id   AF-A0A7Y0FRI1-F1
#
_cell.length_a   1.000
_cell.length_b   1.000
_cell.length_c   1.000
_cell.angle_alpha   90.00
_cell.angle_beta   90.00
_cell.angle_gamma   90.00
#
_symmetry.space_group_name_H-M   'P 1'
#
loop_
_entity.id
_entity.type
_entity.pdbx_description
1 polymer ?
#
loop_
_entity_poly.entity_id
_entity_poly.type
_entity_poly.pdbx_seq_one_letter_code
_entity_poly.pdbx_strand_id
1 'polypeptide(L)'
;MGILSNIVWAFNGNHYDSIEEFNKEIIHYQTLILKEKASWDADQMVIDAPEIDVCYEAWIKGKEDIAANETLLGDENDVFNEDNSDHGMFQVEFCARLKASNGAYFTALDLLFQIENQVANKDLGDHIFFEGLTANDTEEQKYQTPLYSMYLGS
;
A
#
# COMPACT_ATOMS: atom_id res chain seq x y z
N MET A 1 -6.14 -1.67 16.43
CA MET A 1 -6.47 -2.84 15.58
C MET A 1 -6.29 -2.36 14.15
N GLY A 2 -5.44 -3.01 13.35
CA GLY A 2 -5.07 -2.53 12.02
C GLY A 2 -6.21 -2.66 11.02
N ILE A 3 -6.25 -1.79 10.02
CA ILE A 3 -7.17 -1.88 8.89
C ILE A 3 -6.68 -2.99 7.97
N LEU A 4 -7.60 -3.86 7.55
CA LEU A 4 -7.32 -5.04 6.71
C LEU A 4 -6.28 -6.03 7.29
N SER A 5 -5.96 -5.97 8.59
CA SER A 5 -4.95 -6.85 9.21
C SER A 5 -5.33 -8.34 9.30
N ASN A 6 -6.56 -8.69 8.93
CA ASN A 6 -7.06 -10.07 8.91
C ASN A 6 -7.11 -10.65 7.49
N ILE A 7 -6.67 -9.88 6.48
CA ILE A 7 -6.63 -10.30 5.09
C ILE A 7 -5.28 -10.91 4.83
N VAL A 8 -5.25 -12.07 4.18
CA VAL A 8 -4.01 -12.66 3.72
C VAL A 8 -3.81 -12.27 2.26
N TRP A 9 -2.73 -11.54 1.99
CA TRP A 9 -2.37 -11.11 0.65
C TRP A 9 -0.85 -10.97 0.53
N ALA A 10 -0.31 -11.33 -0.63
CA ALA A 10 1.09 -11.08 -0.97
C ALA A 10 1.13 -10.28 -2.27
N PHE A 11 1.78 -9.13 -2.23
CA PHE A 11 2.02 -8.31 -3.41
C PHE A 11 2.83 -9.11 -4.43
N ASN A 12 2.42 -9.04 -5.69
CA ASN A 12 3.00 -9.89 -6.73
C ASN A 12 3.62 -9.09 -7.89
N GLY A 13 3.61 -7.77 -7.80
CA GLY A 13 4.17 -6.88 -8.81
C GLY A 13 3.31 -6.74 -10.07
N ASN A 14 2.11 -7.32 -10.09
CA ASN A 14 1.22 -7.18 -11.23
C ASN A 14 0.45 -5.87 -11.14
N HIS A 15 0.30 -5.20 -12.28
CA HIS A 15 -0.66 -4.12 -12.43
C HIS A 15 -1.99 -4.68 -12.91
N TYR A 16 -3.07 -4.36 -12.21
CA TYR A 16 -4.43 -4.79 -12.51
C TYR A 16 -5.23 -3.63 -13.11
N ASP A 17 -5.71 -3.80 -14.34
CA ASP A 17 -6.58 -2.82 -15.01
C ASP A 17 -8.05 -2.94 -14.56
N SER A 18 -8.42 -4.06 -13.95
CA SER A 18 -9.79 -4.38 -13.55
C SER A 18 -9.87 -4.78 -12.08
N ILE A 19 -10.64 -4.00 -11.32
CA ILE A 19 -10.95 -4.29 -9.91
C ILE A 19 -11.71 -5.61 -9.75
N GLU A 20 -12.47 -6.04 -10.77
CA GLU A 20 -13.18 -7.32 -10.78
C GLU A 20 -12.22 -8.51 -10.92
N GLU A 21 -11.17 -8.36 -11.73
CA GLU A 21 -10.15 -9.40 -11.89
C GLU A 21 -9.32 -9.53 -10.62
N PHE A 22 -8.90 -8.39 -10.07
CA PHE A 22 -8.21 -8.35 -8.78
C PHE A 22 -9.02 -8.97 -7.65
N ASN A 23 -10.33 -8.67 -7.56
CA ASN A 23 -11.20 -9.28 -6.55
C ASN A 23 -11.27 -10.81 -6.66
N LYS A 24 -11.29 -11.36 -7.88
CA LYS A 24 -11.26 -12.82 -8.08
C LYS A 24 -9.96 -13.42 -7.57
N GLU A 25 -8.84 -12.73 -7.75
CA GLU A 25 -7.55 -13.20 -7.26
C GLU A 25 -7.45 -13.15 -5.74
N ILE A 26 -7.93 -12.07 -5.09
CA ILE A 26 -8.01 -12.02 -3.63
C ILE A 26 -8.86 -13.18 -3.09
N ILE A 27 -10.06 -13.38 -3.65
CA ILE A 27 -10.96 -14.47 -3.22
C ILE A 27 -10.25 -15.82 -3.37
N HIS A 28 -9.58 -16.04 -4.49
CA HIS A 28 -8.83 -17.27 -4.73
C HIS A 28 -7.71 -17.46 -3.71
N TYR A 29 -6.89 -16.44 -3.50
CA TYR A 29 -5.73 -16.47 -2.61
C TYR A 29 -6.14 -16.68 -1.14
N GLN A 30 -7.16 -15.94 -0.67
CA GLN A 30 -7.74 -16.10 0.65
C GLN A 30 -8.29 -17.51 0.86
N THR A 31 -9.00 -18.06 -0.13
CA THR A 31 -9.54 -19.43 -0.07
C THR A 31 -8.44 -20.48 -0.06
N LEU A 32 -7.37 -20.27 -0.83
CA LEU A 32 -6.23 -21.18 -0.90
C LEU A 32 -5.54 -21.31 0.46
N ILE A 33 -5.35 -20.19 1.17
CA ILE A 33 -4.61 -20.16 2.44
C ILE A 33 -5.51 -20.46 3.64
N LEU A 34 -6.66 -19.79 3.75
CA LEU A 34 -7.54 -19.87 4.92
C LEU A 34 -8.61 -20.96 4.80
N LYS A 35 -8.89 -21.47 3.58
CA LYS A 35 -9.93 -22.46 3.30
C LYS A 35 -11.29 -22.00 3.85
N GLU A 36 -11.93 -22.80 4.69
CA GLU A 36 -13.22 -22.49 5.31
C GLU A 36 -13.20 -21.27 6.25
N LYS A 37 -12.00 -20.79 6.63
CA LYS A 37 -11.84 -19.58 7.47
C LYS A 37 -11.74 -18.30 6.64
N ALA A 38 -11.76 -18.36 5.31
CA ALA A 38 -11.72 -17.18 4.47
C ALA A 38 -12.96 -16.32 4.70
N SER A 39 -12.78 -15.07 5.10
CA SER A 39 -13.86 -14.11 5.37
C SER A 39 -13.59 -12.77 4.68
N TRP A 40 -13.38 -12.82 3.36
CA TRP A 40 -13.24 -11.63 2.53
C TRP A 40 -14.59 -10.96 2.30
N ASP A 41 -14.71 -9.69 2.70
CA ASP A 41 -15.85 -8.83 2.37
C ASP A 41 -15.33 -7.63 1.57
N ALA A 42 -15.51 -7.68 0.26
CA ALA A 42 -15.02 -6.68 -0.68
C ALA A 42 -15.68 -5.30 -0.48
N ASP A 43 -16.94 -5.28 -0.06
CA ASP A 43 -17.77 -4.08 0.04
C ASP A 43 -17.72 -3.44 1.44
N GLN A 44 -17.05 -4.10 2.39
CA GLN A 44 -16.86 -3.58 3.73
C GLN A 44 -16.18 -2.21 3.65
N MET A 45 -16.87 -1.18 4.17
CA MET A 45 -16.26 0.13 4.38
C MET A 45 -15.19 0.02 5.47
N VAL A 46 -13.96 0.38 5.11
CA VAL A 46 -12.80 0.29 6.00
C VAL A 46 -12.24 1.64 6.42
N ILE A 47 -12.41 2.67 5.59
CA ILE A 47 -12.03 4.05 5.91
C ILE A 47 -13.11 5.02 5.43
N ASP A 48 -13.68 5.78 6.36
CA ASP A 48 -14.69 6.81 6.09
C ASP A 48 -14.00 8.16 5.78
N ALA A 49 -13.30 8.21 4.65
CA ALA A 49 -12.67 9.42 4.13
C ALA A 49 -12.52 9.36 2.61
N PRO A 50 -12.65 10.50 1.89
CA PRO A 50 -12.55 10.53 0.43
C PRO A 50 -11.10 10.44 -0.08
N GLU A 51 -10.13 10.82 0.75
CA GLU A 51 -8.70 10.78 0.44
C GLU A 51 -7.93 10.35 1.69
N ILE A 52 -6.84 9.60 1.49
CA ILE A 52 -5.92 9.18 2.55
C ILE A 52 -4.48 9.28 2.05
N ASP A 53 -3.53 9.34 2.98
CA ASP A 53 -2.12 9.12 2.72
C ASP A 53 -1.71 7.75 3.26
N VAL A 54 -1.03 6.94 2.43
CA VAL A 54 -0.47 5.65 2.83
C VAL A 54 1.04 5.71 2.67
N CYS A 55 1.78 5.61 3.77
CA CYS A 55 3.23 5.59 3.80
C CYS A 55 3.76 4.17 3.84
N TYR A 56 4.80 3.92 3.05
CA TYR A 56 5.44 2.63 2.95
C TYR A 56 6.87 2.76 2.44
N GLU A 57 7.60 1.67 2.57
CA GLU A 57 9.00 1.56 2.16
C GLU A 57 9.11 0.64 0.95
N ALA A 58 9.91 1.06 -0.03
CA ALA A 58 10.20 0.26 -1.21
C ALA A 58 11.58 0.60 -1.78
N TRP A 59 12.12 -0.30 -2.58
CA TRP A 59 13.34 -0.11 -3.35
C TRP A 59 13.02 0.41 -4.75
N ILE A 60 13.70 1.49 -5.15
CA ILE A 60 13.56 2.12 -6.47
C ILE A 60 14.94 2.42 -7.08
N LYS A 61 15.02 2.56 -8.41
CA LYS A 61 16.29 2.89 -9.09
C LYS A 61 16.63 4.36 -9.02
N GLY A 62 15.61 5.20 -8.93
CA GLY A 62 15.77 6.65 -8.96
C GLY A 62 14.44 7.37 -8.86
N LYS A 63 14.49 8.70 -8.94
CA LYS A 63 13.32 9.59 -8.79
C LYS A 63 12.27 9.38 -9.87
N GLU A 64 12.66 8.83 -11.02
CA GLU A 64 11.78 8.47 -12.11
C GLU A 64 10.75 7.39 -11.74
N ASP A 65 11.03 6.57 -10.71
CA ASP A 65 10.13 5.51 -10.24
C ASP A 65 9.12 6.03 -9.18
N ILE A 66 9.24 7.31 -8.78
CA ILE A 66 8.29 7.96 -7.87
C ILE A 66 7.02 8.33 -8.66
N ALA A 67 5.89 7.83 -8.21
CA ALA A 67 4.59 8.10 -8.82
C ALA A 67 4.14 9.54 -8.54
N ALA A 68 3.31 10.10 -9.41
CA ALA A 68 2.86 11.49 -9.30
C ALA A 68 2.04 11.79 -8.03
N ASN A 69 1.47 10.76 -7.39
CA ASN A 69 0.73 10.86 -6.14
C ASN A 69 1.59 10.54 -4.90
N GLU A 70 2.90 10.33 -5.06
CA GLU A 70 3.81 10.02 -3.96
C GLU A 70 4.57 11.27 -3.51
N THR A 71 4.82 11.35 -2.22
CA THR A 71 5.69 12.35 -1.60
C THR A 71 6.81 11.65 -0.86
N LEU A 72 8.06 11.89 -1.28
CA LEU A 72 9.26 11.35 -0.64
C LEU A 72 9.36 11.84 0.81
N LEU A 73 9.64 10.94 1.74
CA LEU A 73 10.00 11.29 3.11
C LEU A 73 11.53 11.35 3.23
N GLY A 74 12.04 12.48 3.73
CA GLY A 74 13.48 12.72 3.89
C GLY A 74 14.06 13.71 2.89
N ASP A 75 15.35 14.03 3.05
CA ASP A 75 16.09 14.87 2.10
C ASP A 75 16.46 14.04 0.87
N GLU A 76 16.11 14.55 -0.31
CA GLU A 76 16.37 13.90 -1.58
C GLU A 76 17.87 13.60 -1.82
N ASN A 77 18.77 14.47 -1.36
CA ASN A 77 20.21 14.25 -1.52
C ASN A 77 20.74 13.16 -0.60
N ASP A 78 20.14 13.00 0.58
CA ASP A 78 20.50 11.94 1.52
C ASP A 78 19.94 10.60 1.03
N VAL A 79 18.68 10.57 0.60
CA VAL A 79 18.02 9.35 0.10
C VAL A 79 18.71 8.80 -1.14
N PHE A 80 19.01 9.65 -2.14
CA PHE A 80 19.65 9.22 -3.39
C PHE A 80 21.18 9.33 -3.37
N ASN A 81 21.78 9.18 -2.20
CA ASN A 81 23.24 9.10 -2.06
C ASN A 81 23.75 7.72 -2.48
N GLU A 82 24.77 7.65 -3.33
CA GLU A 82 25.38 6.38 -3.79
C GLU A 82 25.81 5.46 -2.63
N ASP A 83 26.23 6.04 -1.49
CA ASP A 83 26.59 5.28 -0.27
C ASP A 83 25.39 4.53 0.36
N ASN A 84 24.16 4.98 0.08
CA ASN A 84 22.91 4.37 0.52
C ASN A 84 22.29 3.43 -0.54
N SER A 85 22.94 3.28 -1.70
CA SER A 85 22.47 2.37 -2.74
C SER A 85 22.91 0.94 -2.46
N ASP A 86 22.01 -0.02 -2.67
CA ASP A 86 22.34 -1.44 -2.75
C ASP A 86 22.02 -1.95 -4.15
N HIS A 87 23.02 -2.51 -4.84
CA HIS A 87 22.90 -2.97 -6.22
C HIS A 87 22.30 -1.94 -7.21
N GLY A 88 22.47 -0.63 -6.94
CA GLY A 88 21.90 0.46 -7.74
C GLY A 88 20.43 0.75 -7.46
N MET A 89 19.90 0.23 -6.36
CA MET A 89 18.57 0.52 -5.84
C MET A 89 18.69 1.31 -4.53
N PHE A 90 17.76 2.21 -4.30
CA PHE A 90 17.65 3.00 -3.07
C PHE A 90 16.43 2.55 -2.31
N GLN A 91 16.61 2.22 -1.04
CA GLN A 91 15.50 2.01 -0.13
C GLN A 91 14.94 3.37 0.27
N VAL A 92 13.66 3.60 -0.03
CA VAL A 92 13.02 4.89 0.18
C VAL A 92 11.71 4.72 0.93
N GLU A 93 11.41 5.67 1.80
CA GLU A 93 10.10 5.82 2.43
C GLU A 93 9.37 7.00 1.78
N PHE A 94 8.11 6.80 1.42
CA PHE A 94 7.27 7.85 0.85
C PHE A 94 5.81 7.61 1.18
N CYS A 95 4.98 8.64 1.04
CA CYS A 95 3.53 8.55 1.25
C CYS A 95 2.79 8.77 -0.06
N ALA A 96 1.93 7.82 -0.43
CA ALA A 96 1.05 7.91 -1.58
C ALA A 96 -0.32 8.47 -1.18
N ARG A 97 -0.77 9.53 -1.86
CA ARG A 97 -2.14 10.04 -1.77
C ARG A 97 -3.06 9.14 -2.57
N LEU A 98 -3.95 8.43 -1.87
CA LEU A 98 -5.00 7.62 -2.49
C LEU A 98 -6.34 8.33 -2.42
N LYS A 99 -7.21 8.06 -3.39
CA LYS A 99 -8.55 8.67 -3.49
C LYS A 99 -9.59 7.59 -3.63
N ALA A 100 -10.63 7.64 -2.80
CA ALA A 100 -11.73 6.68 -2.86
C ALA A 100 -12.37 6.75 -4.26
N SER A 101 -12.55 5.60 -4.91
CA SER A 101 -13.11 5.56 -6.27
C SER A 101 -14.56 6.07 -6.33
N ASN A 102 -15.30 5.94 -5.23
CA ASN A 102 -16.64 6.51 -5.07
C ASN A 102 -16.66 7.98 -4.62
N GLY A 103 -15.49 8.58 -4.35
CA GLY A 103 -15.33 9.97 -3.91
C GLY A 103 -15.73 10.27 -2.45
N ALA A 104 -16.00 9.25 -1.63
CA ALA A 104 -16.50 9.42 -0.26
C ALA A 104 -15.78 8.55 0.79
N TYR A 105 -15.59 7.25 0.53
CA TYR A 105 -15.02 6.29 1.48
C TYR A 105 -14.36 5.11 0.77
N PHE A 106 -13.39 4.47 1.41
CA PHE A 106 -12.73 3.29 0.87
C PHE A 106 -13.45 2.01 1.34
N THR A 107 -13.74 1.14 0.38
CA THR A 107 -14.05 -0.27 0.68
C THR A 107 -12.77 -1.07 0.81
N ALA A 108 -12.86 -2.27 1.40
CA ALA A 108 -11.73 -3.19 1.50
C ALA A 108 -11.10 -3.47 0.11
N LEU A 109 -11.94 -3.72 -0.89
CA LEU A 109 -11.49 -3.99 -2.26
C LEU A 109 -10.86 -2.77 -2.92
N ASP A 110 -11.49 -1.59 -2.82
CA ASP A 110 -10.97 -0.36 -3.42
C ASP A 110 -9.58 0.01 -2.86
N LEU A 111 -9.45 -0.07 -1.52
CA LEU A 111 -8.19 0.23 -0.85
C LEU A 111 -7.07 -0.73 -1.26
N LEU A 112 -7.32 -2.04 -1.19
CA LEU A 112 -6.29 -3.04 -1.48
C LEU A 112 -5.92 -3.04 -2.97
N PHE A 113 -6.87 -2.78 -3.87
CA PHE A 113 -6.64 -2.65 -5.30
C PHE A 113 -5.72 -1.46 -5.63
N GLN A 114 -5.99 -0.30 -5.01
CA GLN A 114 -5.14 0.87 -5.21
C GLN A 114 -3.73 0.63 -4.66
N ILE A 115 -3.60 -0.02 -3.49
CA ILE A 115 -2.28 -0.34 -2.91
C ILE A 115 -1.51 -1.31 -3.80
N GLU A 116 -2.13 -2.40 -4.29
CA GLU A 116 -1.48 -3.35 -5.21
C GLU A 116 -0.88 -2.63 -6.43
N ASN A 117 -1.70 -1.81 -7.10
CA ASN A 117 -1.26 -1.07 -8.28
C ASN A 117 -0.22 -0.01 -7.94
N GLN A 118 -0.29 0.60 -6.75
CA GLN A 118 0.68 1.60 -6.31
C GLN A 118 2.09 0.98 -6.14
N VAL A 119 2.17 -0.25 -5.66
CA VAL A 119 3.45 -0.94 -5.41
C VAL A 119 3.92 -1.80 -6.57
N ALA A 120 3.09 -2.04 -7.59
CA ALA A 120 3.36 -2.97 -8.68
C ALA A 120 4.70 -2.75 -9.43
N ASN A 121 5.11 -1.49 -9.56
CA ASN A 121 6.34 -1.08 -10.26
C ASN A 121 7.50 -0.79 -9.30
N LYS A 122 7.44 -1.30 -8.07
CA LYS A 122 8.47 -1.12 -7.04
C LYS A 122 8.91 -2.47 -6.50
N ASP A 123 10.13 -2.50 -5.97
CA ASP A 123 10.68 -3.69 -5.35
C ASP A 123 10.47 -3.61 -3.83
N LEU A 124 9.67 -4.52 -3.28
CA LEU A 124 9.40 -4.58 -1.84
C LEU A 124 10.41 -5.46 -1.09
N GLY A 125 11.44 -5.96 -1.79
CA GLY A 125 12.39 -6.94 -1.27
C GLY A 125 11.69 -8.23 -0.84
N ASP A 126 12.09 -8.77 0.30
CA ASP A 126 11.45 -9.96 0.89
C ASP A 126 10.14 -9.59 1.63
N HIS A 127 9.85 -8.30 1.80
CA HIS A 127 8.68 -7.80 2.53
C HIS A 127 7.45 -7.68 1.63
N ILE A 128 6.90 -8.80 1.17
CA ILE A 128 5.76 -8.80 0.22
C ILE A 128 4.41 -9.14 0.85
N PHE A 129 4.39 -9.62 2.10
CA PHE A 129 3.15 -10.05 2.75
C PHE A 129 2.43 -8.87 3.40
N PHE A 130 1.24 -8.54 2.92
CA PHE A 130 0.47 -7.43 3.49
C PHE A 130 -0.07 -7.78 4.88
N GLU A 131 0.31 -6.99 5.89
CA GLU A 131 -0.14 -7.17 7.28
C GLU A 131 -1.20 -6.15 7.73
N GLY A 132 -1.61 -5.26 6.82
CA GLY A 132 -2.59 -4.22 7.07
C GLY A 132 -2.01 -2.82 7.20
N LEU A 133 -2.89 -1.88 7.50
CA LEU A 133 -2.56 -0.48 7.73
C LEU A 133 -2.79 -0.09 9.19
N THR A 134 -1.92 0.74 9.75
CA THR A 134 -2.15 1.38 11.06
C THR A 134 -2.29 2.87 10.89
N ALA A 135 -3.32 3.45 11.51
CA ALA A 135 -3.48 4.90 11.56
C ALA A 135 -2.33 5.51 12.35
N ASN A 136 -1.66 6.49 11.75
CA ASN A 136 -0.66 7.29 12.44
C ASN A 136 -1.33 8.50 13.05
N ASP A 137 -1.86 8.30 14.27
CA ASP A 137 -2.38 9.37 15.11
C ASP A 137 -1.21 10.07 15.83
N THR A 138 -0.28 10.68 15.09
CA THR A 138 0.70 11.57 15.74
C THR A 138 -0.01 12.86 16.17
N GLU A 139 0.27 13.33 17.40
CA GLU A 139 -0.35 14.54 17.99
C GLU A 139 -0.18 15.81 17.13
N GLU A 140 0.72 15.78 16.15
CA GLU A 140 0.78 16.75 15.06
C GLU A 140 -0.23 16.38 13.96
N GLN A 141 -1.50 16.73 14.16
CA GLN A 141 -2.51 16.82 13.09
C GLN A 141 -2.17 17.94 12.09
N LYS A 142 -0.95 17.92 11.52
CA LYS A 142 -0.51 18.81 10.44
C LYS A 142 -1.05 18.40 9.08
N TYR A 143 -1.62 17.21 8.94
CA TYR A 143 -2.22 16.73 7.71
C TYR A 143 -3.75 16.82 7.79
N GLN A 144 -4.38 17.53 6.84
CA GLN A 144 -5.84 17.56 6.68
C GLN A 144 -6.40 16.20 6.21
N THR A 145 -5.52 15.27 5.87
CA THR A 145 -5.81 13.96 5.26
C THR A 145 -5.37 12.86 6.23
N PRO A 146 -6.21 11.84 6.51
CA PRO A 146 -5.84 10.71 7.36
C PRO A 146 -4.59 9.99 6.85
N LEU A 147 -3.66 9.69 7.76
CA LEU A 147 -2.36 9.11 7.47
C LEU A 147 -2.29 7.68 8.00
N TYR A 148 -1.81 6.76 7.16
CA TYR A 148 -1.66 5.36 7.49
C TYR A 148 -0.25 4.87 7.15
N SER A 149 0.35 4.05 8.01
CA SER A 149 1.53 3.25 7.67
C SER A 149 1.11 1.86 7.20
N MET A 150 1.66 1.41 6.07
CA MET A 150 1.54 0.04 5.59
C MET A 150 2.61 -0.85 6.21
N TYR A 151 2.19 -2.03 6.69
CA TYR A 151 3.10 -3.02 7.25
C TYR A 151 3.20 -4.23 6.33
N LEU A 152 4.43 -4.65 6.09
CA LEU A 152 4.78 -5.77 5.22
C LEU A 152 5.63 -6.79 5.98
N GLY A 153 5.20 -8.05 5.98
CA GLY A 153 5.91 -9.19 6.53
C GLY A 153 6.86 -9.83 5.52
N SER A 154 7.87 -10.54 6.03
CA SER A 154 8.87 -11.33 5.28
C SER A 154 8.63 -12.84 5.40
#